data_AF-A0A7K3M1U6-F1
#
_entry.id   AF-A0A7K3M1U6-F1
#
_cell.length_a   1.000
_cell.length_b   1.000
_cell.length_c   1.000
_cell.angle_alpha   90.00
_cell.angle_beta   90.00
_cell.angle_gamma   90.00
#
_symmetry.space_group_name_H-M   'P 1'
#
loop_
_entity.id
_entity.type
_entity.pdbx_description
1 polymer ?
#
loop_
_entity_poly.entity_id
_entity_poly.type
_entity_poly.pdbx_seq_one_letter_code
_entity_poly.pdbx_strand_id
1 'polypeptide(L)'
;MRTLVSVILPLTKPGLVAVGLYAFILAWNDYQYALIMTSSSSTRTVQIGIAQVLESMGAQNWGGILAAGVLAVVPVVVLFALAQRYLIQGLSAGAVRN
;
A
#
# COMPACT_ATOMS: atom_id res chain seq x y z
N MET A 1 16.81 -3.22 -27.09
CA MET A 1 15.88 -4.01 -26.22
C MET A 1 16.61 -4.92 -25.23
N ARG A 2 17.54 -5.79 -25.65
CA ARG A 2 18.21 -6.77 -24.77
C ARG A 2 19.01 -6.14 -23.59
N THR A 3 19.68 -5.01 -23.81
CA THR A 3 20.38 -4.23 -22.77
C THR A 3 19.45 -3.64 -21.71
N LEU A 4 18.25 -3.22 -22.12
CA LEU A 4 17.23 -2.61 -21.26
C LEU A 4 16.70 -3.61 -20.22
N VAL A 5 16.44 -4.85 -20.66
CA VAL A 5 15.90 -5.91 -19.79
C VAL A 5 17.00 -6.60 -18.97
N SER A 6 18.19 -6.80 -19.54
CA SER A 6 19.26 -7.58 -18.90
C SER A 6 20.13 -6.77 -17.94
N VAL A 7 20.26 -5.46 -18.12
CA VAL A 7 21.21 -4.63 -17.38
C VAL A 7 20.48 -3.57 -16.57
N ILE A 8 19.61 -2.79 -17.23
CA ILE A 8 18.92 -1.67 -16.58
C ILE A 8 17.87 -2.16 -15.58
N LEU A 9 17.01 -3.11 -15.99
CA LEU A 9 15.92 -3.66 -15.17
C LEU A 9 16.38 -4.25 -13.82
N PRO A 10 17.43 -5.10 -13.73
CA PRO A 10 17.91 -5.60 -12.44
C PRO A 10 18.55 -4.52 -11.56
N LEU A 11 19.16 -3.47 -12.14
CA LEU A 11 19.70 -2.33 -11.40
C LEU A 11 18.60 -1.42 -10.83
N THR A 12 17.48 -1.27 -11.54
CA THR A 12 16.32 -0.49 -11.07
C THR A 12 15.32 -1.30 -10.24
N LYS A 13 15.48 -2.62 -10.09
CA LYS A 13 14.61 -3.46 -9.22
C LYS A 13 14.32 -2.85 -7.84
N PRO A 14 15.30 -2.39 -7.04
CA PRO A 14 15.00 -1.77 -5.75
C PRO A 14 14.19 -0.47 -5.88
N GLY A 15 14.46 0.34 -6.90
CA GLY A 15 13.68 1.56 -7.21
C GLY A 15 12.25 1.26 -7.67
N LEU A 16 12.07 0.23 -8.51
CA LEU A 16 10.75 -0.25 -8.96
C LEU A 16 9.91 -0.75 -7.79
N VAL A 17 10.51 -1.46 -6.84
CA VAL A 17 9.82 -1.90 -5.61
C VAL A 17 9.41 -0.70 -4.76
N ALA A 18 10.25 0.31 -4.62
CA ALA A 18 9.90 1.54 -3.89
C ALA A 18 8.74 2.30 -4.54
N VAL A 19 8.78 2.48 -5.87
CA VAL A 19 7.69 3.16 -6.61
C VAL A 19 6.40 2.33 -6.57
N GLY A 20 6.50 1.00 -6.71
CA GLY A 20 5.34 0.11 -6.62
C GLY A 20 4.69 0.12 -5.24
N LEU A 21 5.49 0.13 -4.17
CA LEU A 21 5.00 0.33 -2.80
C LEU A 21 4.30 1.67 -2.63
N TYR A 22 4.91 2.75 -3.12
CA TYR A 22 4.33 4.07 -3.03
C TYR A 22 2.99 4.17 -3.78
N ALA A 23 2.93 3.64 -5.00
CA ALA A 23 1.70 3.56 -5.77
C ALA A 23 0.63 2.70 -5.07
N PHE A 24 1.03 1.58 -4.45
CA PHE A 24 0.11 0.76 -3.66
C PHE A 24 -0.43 1.54 -2.46
N ILE A 25 0.42 2.24 -1.70
CA ILE A 25 0.00 3.04 -0.54
C ILE A 25 -1.02 4.10 -0.98
N LEU A 26 -0.78 4.78 -2.11
CA LEU A 26 -1.70 5.76 -2.65
C LEU A 26 -3.03 5.12 -3.03
N ALA A 27 -3.02 4.06 -3.84
CA ALA A 27 -4.24 3.37 -4.28
C ALA A 27 -5.01 2.73 -3.11
N TRP A 28 -4.30 2.24 -2.10
CA TRP A 28 -4.90 1.68 -0.89
C TRP A 28 -5.50 2.77 -0.01
N ASN A 29 -4.90 3.95 0.12
CA ASN A 29 -5.46 5.02 0.94
C ASN A 29 -6.52 5.87 0.23
N ASP A 30 -6.71 5.71 -1.08
CA ASP A 30 -7.59 6.58 -1.86
C ASP A 30 -9.08 6.31 -1.59
N TYR A 31 -9.60 7.00 -0.57
CA TYR A 31 -11.00 6.98 -0.19
C TYR A 31 -11.88 7.77 -1.17
N GLN A 32 -11.41 8.93 -1.62
CA GLN A 32 -12.24 9.89 -2.33
C GLN A 32 -12.54 9.44 -3.76
N TYR A 33 -11.55 8.86 -4.44
CA TYR A 33 -11.75 8.29 -5.76
C TYR A 33 -12.64 7.05 -5.71
N ALA A 34 -12.44 6.19 -4.70
CA ALA A 34 -13.27 5.01 -4.50
C ALA A 34 -14.72 5.40 -4.20
N LEU A 35 -14.97 6.43 -3.39
CA LEU A 35 -16.33 6.90 -3.05
C LEU A 35 -17.09 7.36 -4.31
N ILE A 36 -16.42 8.07 -5.21
CA ILE A 36 -17.03 8.63 -6.42
C ILE A 36 -17.33 7.53 -7.46
N MET A 37 -16.42 6.56 -7.63
CA MET A 37 -16.58 5.49 -8.63
C MET A 37 -17.42 4.30 -8.16
N THR A 38 -17.57 4.10 -6.84
CA THR A 38 -18.24 2.91 -6.31
C THR A 38 -19.72 3.20 -6.02
N SER A 39 -20.60 2.83 -6.94
CA SER A 39 -22.05 2.98 -6.77
C SER A 39 -22.76 1.77 -6.12
N SER A 40 -22.11 0.59 -6.06
CA SER A 40 -22.72 -0.67 -5.59
C SER A 40 -22.01 -1.25 -4.35
N SER A 41 -22.75 -1.91 -3.45
CA SER A 41 -22.21 -2.51 -2.22
C SER A 41 -21.15 -3.59 -2.46
N SER A 42 -21.20 -4.25 -3.63
CA SER A 42 -20.28 -5.33 -4.03
C SER A 42 -18.89 -4.85 -4.43
N THR A 43 -18.71 -3.56 -4.74
CA THR A 43 -17.43 -3.03 -5.27
C THR A 43 -16.75 -2.09 -4.27
N ARG A 44 -17.25 -2.02 -3.03
CA ARG A 44 -16.72 -1.14 -1.98
C ARG A 44 -15.32 -1.55 -1.57
N THR A 45 -14.42 -0.59 -1.61
CA THR A 45 -13.06 -0.73 -1.09
C THR A 45 -13.08 -0.78 0.44
N VAL A 46 -12.02 -1.33 1.03
CA VAL A 46 -11.87 -1.43 2.50
C VAL A 46 -12.07 -0.08 3.18
N GLN A 47 -11.72 1.02 2.52
CA GLN A 47 -11.73 2.37 3.05
C GLN A 47 -13.17 2.90 3.17
N ILE A 48 -14.03 2.56 2.20
CA ILE A 48 -15.47 2.85 2.25
C ILE A 48 -16.14 1.98 3.32
N GLY A 49 -15.75 0.70 3.42
CA GLY A 49 -16.29 -0.21 4.44
C GLY A 49 -16.01 0.28 5.86
N ILE A 50 -14.79 0.75 6.13
CA ILE A 50 -14.42 1.32 7.44
C ILE A 50 -15.22 2.59 7.73
N ALA A 51 -15.39 3.49 6.75
CA ALA A 51 -16.22 4.69 6.91
C ALA A 51 -17.68 4.36 7.23
N GLN A 52 -18.25 3.33 6.58
CA GLN A 52 -19.61 2.86 6.86
C GLN A 52 -19.74 2.22 8.25
N VAL A 53 -18.71 1.51 8.72
CA VAL A 53 -18.67 1.01 10.11
C VAL A 53 -18.64 2.19 11.09
N LEU A 54 -17.87 3.24 10.78
CA LEU A 54 -17.82 4.48 11.55
C LEU A 54 -19.21 5.14 11.66
N GLU A 55 -19.92 5.24 10.54
CA GLU A 55 -21.27 5.83 10.48
C GLU A 55 -22.33 4.95 11.16
N SER A 56 -22.27 3.62 10.97
CA SER A 56 -23.30 2.69 11.45
C SER A 56 -23.18 2.35 12.94
N MET A 57 -21.97 2.33 13.50
CA MET A 57 -21.77 1.99 14.93
C MET A 57 -21.96 3.19 15.87
N GLY A 58 -21.99 4.42 15.32
CA GLY A 58 -22.05 5.66 16.10
C GLY A 58 -20.82 5.88 16.99
N ALA A 59 -20.70 7.08 17.56
CA ALA A 59 -19.56 7.53 18.38
C ALA A 59 -19.32 6.74 19.69
N GLN A 60 -20.07 5.65 19.92
CA GLN A 60 -20.06 4.87 21.15
C GLN A 60 -19.17 3.62 21.07
N ASN A 61 -18.82 3.12 19.87
CA ASN A 61 -18.00 1.91 19.71
C ASN A 61 -16.59 2.20 19.15
N TRP A 62 -15.75 2.84 19.96
CA TRP A 62 -14.34 3.08 19.63
C TRP A 62 -13.55 1.77 19.40
N GLY A 63 -13.94 0.67 20.04
CA GLY A 63 -13.28 -0.62 19.88
C GLY A 63 -13.41 -1.18 18.46
N GLY A 64 -14.63 -1.15 17.90
CA GLY A 64 -14.90 -1.58 16.52
C GLY A 64 -14.18 -0.71 15.49
N ILE A 65 -14.15 0.61 15.73
CA ILE A 65 -13.47 1.59 14.87
C ILE A 65 -11.97 1.35 14.84
N LEU A 66 -11.35 1.19 16.02
CA LEU A 66 -9.91 0.93 16.14
C LEU A 66 -9.53 -0.43 15.54
N ALA A 67 -10.34 -1.46 15.75
CA ALA A 67 -10.13 -2.77 15.13
C ALA A 67 -10.17 -2.71 13.60
N ALA A 68 -11.12 -1.96 13.03
CA ALA A 68 -11.21 -1.73 11.59
C ALA A 68 -10.00 -0.96 11.05
N GLY A 69 -9.51 0.03 11.80
CA GLY A 69 -8.27 0.76 11.48
C GLY A 69 -7.03 -0.14 11.49
N VAL A 70 -6.89 -1.02 12.48
CA VAL A 70 -5.79 -2.00 12.53
C VAL A 70 -5.84 -2.92 11.31
N LEU A 71 -7.02 -3.45 10.96
CA LEU A 71 -7.19 -4.29 9.77
C LEU A 71 -6.81 -3.55 8.47
N ALA A 72 -7.06 -2.24 8.39
CA ALA A 72 -6.65 -1.41 7.26
C ALA A 72 -5.13 -1.30 7.09
N VAL A 73 -4.39 -1.32 8.21
CA VAL A 73 -2.93 -1.18 8.26
C VAL A 73 -2.21 -2.50 7.97
N VAL A 74 -2.80 -3.64 8.33
CA VAL A 74 -2.22 -4.99 8.11
C VAL A 74 -1.63 -5.20 6.70
N PRO A 75 -2.37 -4.97 5.59
CA PRO A 75 -1.83 -5.23 4.25
C PRO A 75 -0.64 -4.32 3.89
N VAL A 76 -0.63 -3.08 4.39
CA VAL A 76 0.50 -2.15 4.20
C VAL A 76 1.75 -2.68 4.91
N VAL A 77 1.59 -3.15 6.16
CA VAL A 77 2.68 -3.74 6.95
C VAL A 77 3.21 -5.01 6.29
N VAL A 78 2.34 -5.88 5.79
CA VAL A 78 2.75 -7.10 5.07
C VAL A 78 3.55 -6.76 3.81
N LEU A 79 3.09 -5.82 3.00
CA LEU A 79 3.82 -5.39 1.81
C LEU A 79 5.17 -4.75 2.15
N PHE A 80 5.20 -3.92 3.18
CA PHE A 80 6.45 -3.33 3.66
C PHE A 80 7.43 -4.40 4.13
N ALA A 81 6.97 -5.40 4.88
CA ALA A 81 7.79 -6.52 5.34
C ALA A 81 8.33 -7.38 4.18
N LEU A 82 7.57 -7.54 3.10
CA LEU A 82 8.04 -8.23 1.89
C LEU A 82 9.05 -7.37 1.09
N ALA A 83 8.87 -6.06 1.09
CA ALA A 83 9.69 -5.12 0.35
C ALA A 83 10.99 -4.74 1.07
N GLN A 84 11.06 -4.84 2.40
CA GLN A 84 12.24 -4.47 3.19
C GLN A 84 13.53 -5.12 2.68
N ARG A 85 13.46 -6.38 2.21
CA ARG A 85 14.63 -7.10 1.67
C ARG A 85 15.21 -6.44 0.42
N TYR A 86 14.36 -5.82 -0.40
CA TYR A 86 14.76 -5.14 -1.62
C TYR A 86 15.27 -3.72 -1.35
N LEU A 87 14.68 -3.03 -0.36
CA LEU A 87 15.12 -1.72 0.08
C LEU A 87 16.52 -1.79 0.72
N ILE A 88 16.78 -2.80 1.56
CA ILE A 88 18.09 -3.02 2.21
C ILE A 88 19.17 -3.35 1.17
N GLN A 89 18.87 -4.21 0.19
CA GLN A 89 19.81 -4.53 -0.90
C GLN A 89 20.14 -3.32 -1.78
N GLY A 90 19.15 -2.45 -2.05
CA GLY A 90 19.35 -1.21 -2.81
C GLY A 90 20.24 -0.20 -2.09
N LEU A 91 20.08 -0.07 -0.76
CA LEU A 91 20.89 0.84 0.06
C LEU A 91 22.36 0.37 0.16
N SER A 92 22.59 -0.94 0.32
CA SER A 92 23.95 -1.49 0.35
C SER A 92 24.69 -1.37 -0.98
N ALA A 93 23.99 -1.47 -2.11
CA ALA A 93 24.61 -1.34 -3.43
C ALA A 93 25.08 0.11 -3.73
N GLY A 94 24.40 1.11 -3.15
CA GLY A 94 24.82 2.52 -3.22
C GLY A 94 25.96 2.87 -2.27
N ALA A 95 26.01 2.25 -1.09
CA ALA A 95 26.99 2.55 -0.04
C ALA A 95 28.42 2.04 -0.32
N VAL A 96 28.58 1.01 -1.17
CA VAL A 96 29.90 0.42 -1.50
C VAL A 96 30.66 1.21 -2.58
N ARG A 97 30.06 2.28 -3.12
CA ARG A 97 30.75 3.24 -4.01
C ARG A 97 30.99 4.57 -3.28
N ASN A 98 31.85 4.56 -2.27
CA ASN A 98 32.60 5.71 -1.78
C ASN A 98 33.94 5.22 -1.21
#